data_AF-A0AAV5XTD4-F1
#
_entry.id   AF-A0AAV5XTD4-F1
#
_cell.length_a   1.000
_cell.length_b   1.000
_cell.length_c   1.000
_cell.angle_alpha   90.00
_cell.angle_beta   90.00
_cell.angle_gamma   90.00
#
_symmetry.space_group_name_H-M   'P 1'
#
loop_
_entity.id
_entity.type
_entity.pdbx_description
1 polymer ?
#
loop_
_entity_poly.entity_id
_entity_poly.type
_entity_poly.pdbx_seq_one_letter_code
_entity_poly.pdbx_strand_id
1 'polypeptide(L)'
;MRGLPMLVALAAAEQPLTLQRVWLDRLAIIIPATMATRWLLLADLACLIALGLGMRRPLLGVVLTLGGGFLVLNGLGMALTDFYLGLALFHFVVGVTVVLFARRARWLGAAALGLALVLGALT
;
A
#
# COMPACT_ATOMS: atom_id res chain seq x y z
N MET A 1 11.16 38.58 -26.55
CA MET A 1 11.54 38.22 -25.16
C MET A 1 10.40 37.53 -24.40
N ARG A 2 9.77 36.47 -24.94
CA ARG A 2 8.59 35.78 -24.34
C ARG A 2 8.85 34.34 -23.85
N GLY A 3 10.11 33.87 -23.88
CA GLY A 3 10.44 32.48 -23.51
C GLY A 3 10.85 32.27 -22.05
N LEU A 4 11.37 33.32 -21.39
CA LEU A 4 11.80 33.25 -19.98
C LEU A 4 10.68 32.90 -18.98
N PRO A 5 9.47 33.48 -19.02
CA PRO A 5 8.44 33.13 -18.05
C PRO A 5 7.90 31.71 -18.23
N MET A 6 7.91 31.19 -19.46
CA MET A 6 7.50 29.81 -19.77
C MET A 6 8.54 28.81 -19.28
N LEU A 7 9.84 29.10 -19.44
CA LEU A 7 10.92 28.26 -18.93
C LEU A 7 10.99 28.27 -17.39
N VAL A 8 10.71 29.40 -16.75
CA VAL A 8 10.63 29.50 -15.28
C VAL A 8 9.41 28.76 -14.74
N ALA A 9 8.26 28.83 -15.42
CA ALA A 9 7.08 28.04 -15.07
C ALA A 9 7.30 26.53 -15.27
N LEU A 10 8.03 26.14 -16.34
CA LEU A 10 8.44 24.75 -16.55
C LEU A 10 9.41 24.28 -15.46
N ALA A 11 10.44 25.07 -15.13
CA ALA A 11 11.39 24.74 -14.07
C ALA A 11 10.73 24.68 -12.68
N ALA A 12 9.75 25.54 -12.42
CA ALA A 12 8.96 25.51 -11.19
C ALA A 12 7.94 24.36 -11.15
N ALA A 13 7.56 23.78 -12.30
CA ALA A 13 6.77 22.54 -12.39
C ALA A 13 7.64 21.28 -12.35
N GLU A 14 8.91 21.37 -12.75
CA GLU A 14 9.93 20.33 -12.57
C GLU A 14 10.35 20.21 -11.08
N GLN A 15 10.37 21.29 -10.32
CA GLN A 15 10.70 21.24 -8.89
C GLN A 15 9.77 20.38 -8.01
N PRO A 16 8.43 20.46 -8.10
CA PRO A 16 7.54 19.55 -7.37
C PRO A 16 7.76 18.10 -7.80
N LEU A 17 8.07 17.85 -9.08
CA LEU A 17 8.47 16.52 -9.57
C LEU A 17 9.78 16.06 -8.94
N THR A 18 10.78 16.92 -8.75
CA THR A 18 12.05 16.53 -8.11
C THR A 18 11.90 16.18 -6.64
N LEU A 19 11.06 16.89 -5.88
CA LEU A 19 10.85 16.59 -4.45
C LEU A 19 10.00 15.32 -4.27
N GLN A 20 8.98 15.14 -5.11
CA GLN A 20 8.18 13.91 -5.20
C GLN A 20 9.04 12.72 -5.66
N ARG A 21 9.96 12.92 -6.60
CA ARG A 21 10.89 11.91 -7.11
C ARG A 21 11.99 11.55 -6.11
N VAL A 22 12.51 12.49 -5.33
CA VAL A 22 13.44 12.20 -4.22
C VAL A 22 12.74 11.44 -3.09
N TRP A 23 11.45 11.71 -2.83
CA TRP A 23 10.66 10.93 -1.88
C TRP A 23 10.39 9.52 -2.42
N LEU A 24 10.03 9.39 -3.71
CA LEU A 24 9.88 8.10 -4.40
C LEU A 24 11.18 7.29 -4.47
N ASP A 25 12.33 7.93 -4.70
CA ASP A 25 13.64 7.26 -4.71
C ASP A 25 14.03 6.77 -3.30
N ARG A 26 13.61 7.49 -2.24
CA ARG A 26 13.75 7.02 -0.85
C ARG A 26 12.73 5.95 -0.45
N LEU A 27 11.60 5.88 -1.16
CA LEU A 27 10.53 4.91 -1.01
C LEU A 27 10.58 3.77 -2.04
N ALA A 28 11.55 3.74 -2.94
CA ALA A 28 11.78 2.60 -3.81
C ALA A 28 11.97 1.33 -2.96
N ILE A 29 12.53 1.52 -1.75
CA ILE A 29 12.60 0.56 -0.63
C ILE A 29 11.22 0.03 -0.17
N ILE A 30 10.10 0.59 -0.63
CA ILE A 30 8.75 0.28 -0.17
C ILE A 30 7.81 -0.06 -1.33
N ILE A 31 8.09 0.36 -2.56
CA ILE A 31 7.22 0.15 -3.72
C ILE A 31 7.71 -1.08 -4.51
N PRO A 32 7.06 -2.25 -4.38
CA PRO A 32 7.50 -3.46 -5.06
C PRO A 32 7.29 -3.33 -6.58
N ALA A 33 8.12 -4.01 -7.37
CA ALA A 33 7.91 -4.15 -8.81
C ALA A 33 6.48 -4.64 -9.13
N THR A 34 5.91 -4.22 -10.27
CA THR A 34 4.49 -4.45 -10.65
C THR A 34 4.02 -5.91 -10.60
N MET A 35 4.95 -6.87 -10.73
CA MET A 35 4.67 -8.30 -10.59
C MET A 35 4.57 -8.73 -9.12
N ALA A 36 5.40 -8.16 -8.23
CA ALA A 36 5.42 -8.43 -6.80
C ALA A 36 4.17 -7.86 -6.10
N THR A 37 3.68 -6.68 -6.52
CA THR A 37 2.43 -6.10 -6.00
C THR A 37 1.20 -6.98 -6.23
N ARG A 38 1.17 -7.79 -7.31
CA ARG A 38 0.05 -8.74 -7.56
C ARG A 38 0.02 -9.86 -6.52
N TRP A 39 1.18 -10.42 -6.18
CA TRP A 39 1.28 -11.47 -5.18
C TRP A 39 1.03 -10.95 -3.76
N LEU A 40 1.46 -9.73 -3.47
CA LEU A 40 1.15 -9.06 -2.20
C LEU A 40 -0.34 -8.76 -2.05
N LEU A 41 -1.03 -8.35 -3.11
CA LEU A 41 -2.49 -8.19 -3.10
C LEU A 41 -3.22 -9.52 -2.83
N LEU A 42 -2.73 -10.64 -3.37
CA LEU A 42 -3.27 -11.96 -3.04
C LEU A 42 -3.01 -12.33 -1.57
N ALA A 43 -1.84 -12.00 -1.04
CA ALA A 43 -1.52 -12.19 0.37
C ALA A 43 -2.42 -11.35 1.28
N ASP A 44 -2.68 -10.08 0.92
CA ASP A 44 -3.61 -9.21 1.63
C ASP A 44 -5.04 -9.74 1.57
N LEU A 45 -5.46 -10.26 0.43
CA LEU A 45 -6.77 -10.86 0.27
C LEU A 45 -6.94 -12.06 1.22
N ALA A 46 -5.94 -12.94 1.27
CA ALA A 46 -5.93 -14.07 2.20
C ALA A 46 -5.93 -13.60 3.67
N CYS A 47 -5.16 -12.55 3.99
CA CYS A 47 -5.13 -11.89 5.30
C CYS A 47 -6.53 -11.40 5.73
N LEU A 48 -7.19 -10.63 4.86
CA LEU A 48 -8.51 -10.06 5.13
C LEU A 48 -9.58 -11.15 5.26
N ILE A 49 -9.55 -12.17 4.41
CA ILE A 49 -10.44 -13.33 4.54
C ILE A 49 -10.21 -14.03 5.89
N ALA A 50 -8.97 -14.32 6.24
CA ALA A 50 -8.64 -14.98 7.50
C ALA A 50 -9.07 -14.16 8.74
N LEU A 51 -8.94 -12.84 8.67
CA LEU A 51 -9.43 -11.91 9.68
C LEU A 51 -10.96 -11.98 9.81
N GLY A 52 -11.68 -11.91 8.68
CA GLY A 52 -13.14 -11.97 8.63
C GLY A 52 -13.71 -13.31 9.11
N LEU A 53 -13.05 -14.42 8.77
CA LEU A 53 -13.39 -15.76 9.25
C LEU A 53 -13.21 -15.92 10.77
N GLY A 54 -12.38 -15.08 11.40
CA GLY A 54 -12.20 -15.04 12.86
C GLY A 54 -13.35 -14.38 13.63
N MET A 55 -14.29 -13.74 12.94
CA MET A 55 -15.43 -13.04 13.56
C MET A 55 -16.58 -14.00 13.91
N ARG A 56 -17.50 -13.56 14.79
CA ARG A 56 -18.67 -14.36 15.21
C ARG A 56 -19.58 -14.77 14.06
N ARG A 57 -19.68 -13.95 13.00
CA ARG A 57 -20.45 -14.23 11.79
C ARG A 57 -19.49 -14.20 10.59
N PRO A 58 -18.95 -15.35 10.15
CA PRO A 58 -17.80 -15.38 9.25
C PRO A 58 -18.10 -14.79 7.87
N LEU A 59 -19.27 -15.07 7.29
CA LEU A 59 -19.65 -14.52 5.98
C LEU A 59 -19.74 -12.99 5.99
N LEU A 60 -20.42 -12.42 6.99
CA LEU A 60 -20.49 -10.97 7.16
C LEU A 60 -19.10 -10.40 7.48
N GLY A 61 -18.32 -11.10 8.30
CA GLY A 61 -16.95 -10.69 8.63
C GLY A 61 -16.09 -10.55 7.39
N VAL A 62 -16.08 -11.56 6.51
CA VAL A 62 -15.33 -11.52 5.23
C VAL A 62 -15.80 -10.36 4.35
N VAL A 63 -17.11 -10.16 4.19
CA VAL A 63 -17.64 -9.04 3.39
C VAL A 63 -17.20 -7.69 3.97
N LEU A 64 -17.26 -7.55 5.30
CA LEU A 64 -16.85 -6.32 5.99
C LEU A 64 -15.35 -6.07 5.89
N THR A 65 -14.50 -7.09 6.06
CA THR A 65 -13.05 -6.94 5.96
C THR A 65 -12.60 -6.66 4.53
N LEU A 66 -13.24 -7.26 3.53
CA LEU A 66 -12.97 -6.97 2.12
C LEU A 66 -13.44 -5.57 1.73
N GLY A 67 -14.68 -5.20 2.09
CA GLY A 67 -15.21 -3.87 1.84
C GLY A 67 -14.39 -2.79 2.57
N GLY A 68 -14.05 -3.03 3.83
CA GLY A 68 -13.19 -2.15 4.62
C GLY A 68 -11.79 -2.03 4.03
N GLY A 69 -11.17 -3.14 3.62
CA GLY A 69 -9.89 -3.13 2.93
C GLY A 69 -9.91 -2.30 1.65
N PHE A 70 -10.94 -2.48 0.82
CA PHE A 70 -11.12 -1.68 -0.41
C PHE A 70 -11.26 -0.17 -0.11
N LEU A 71 -12.05 0.20 0.91
CA LEU A 71 -12.21 1.60 1.31
C LEU A 71 -10.89 2.19 1.83
N VAL A 72 -10.13 1.44 2.64
CA VAL A 72 -8.83 1.87 3.14
C VAL A 72 -7.84 2.07 1.99
N LEU A 73 -7.78 1.13 1.04
CA LEU A 73 -6.92 1.26 -0.14
C LEU A 73 -7.26 2.51 -0.97
N ASN A 74 -8.54 2.75 -1.24
CA ASN A 74 -8.98 3.94 -1.96
C ASN A 74 -8.68 5.23 -1.17
N GLY A 75 -8.96 5.22 0.13
CA GLY A 75 -8.67 6.34 1.02
C GLY A 75 -7.19 6.69 1.05
N LEU A 76 -6.32 5.69 1.14
CA LEU A 76 -4.87 5.86 1.07
C LEU A 76 -4.42 6.42 -0.27
N GLY A 77 -4.91 5.88 -1.39
CA GLY A 77 -4.59 6.38 -2.73
C GLY A 77 -5.01 7.84 -2.93
N MET A 78 -6.17 8.23 -2.40
CA MET A 78 -6.64 9.61 -2.43
C MET A 78 -5.82 10.53 -1.52
N ALA A 79 -5.57 10.10 -0.28
CA ALA A 79 -4.86 10.92 0.73
C ALA A 79 -3.40 11.17 0.36
N LEU A 80 -2.75 10.19 -0.26
CA LEU A 80 -1.34 10.27 -0.65
C LEU A 80 -1.15 10.85 -2.05
N THR A 81 -2.24 11.06 -2.81
CA THR A 81 -2.22 11.48 -4.22
C THR A 81 -1.35 10.62 -5.13
N ASP A 82 -0.99 9.41 -4.66
CA ASP A 82 -0.17 8.42 -5.34
C ASP A 82 -0.70 7.03 -4.99
N PHE A 83 -1.19 6.34 -6.00
CA PHE A 83 -1.82 5.02 -5.84
C PHE A 83 -0.81 3.94 -5.44
N TYR A 84 0.41 3.98 -5.96
CA TYR A 84 1.43 2.97 -5.67
C TYR A 84 1.94 3.10 -4.24
N LEU A 85 2.12 4.33 -3.77
CA LEU A 85 2.44 4.59 -2.38
C LEU A 85 1.31 4.16 -1.44
N GLY A 86 0.05 4.48 -1.80
CA GLY A 86 -1.11 4.02 -1.05
C GLY A 86 -1.23 2.50 -0.98
N LEU A 87 -0.95 1.81 -2.09
CA LEU A 87 -0.91 0.36 -2.16
C LEU A 87 0.20 -0.23 -1.29
N ALA A 88 1.39 0.36 -1.30
CA ALA A 88 2.47 -0.09 -0.45
C ALA A 88 2.12 0.06 1.04
N LEU A 89 1.58 1.21 1.44
CA LEU A 89 1.12 1.44 2.81
C LEU A 89 0.00 0.46 3.21
N PHE A 90 -0.87 0.13 2.26
CA PHE A 90 -1.96 -0.82 2.47
C PHE A 90 -1.44 -2.21 2.87
N HIS A 91 -0.39 -2.72 2.22
CA HIS A 91 0.24 -4.01 2.60
C HIS A 91 0.67 -4.02 4.08
N PHE A 92 1.26 -2.92 4.57
CA PHE A 92 1.63 -2.79 5.99
C PHE A 92 0.42 -2.75 6.90
N VAL A 93 -0.58 -1.94 6.56
CA VAL A 93 -1.81 -1.80 7.37
C VAL A 93 -2.51 -3.14 7.51
N VAL A 94 -2.68 -3.89 6.41
CA VAL A 94 -3.30 -5.21 6.43
C VAL A 94 -2.51 -6.18 7.29
N GLY A 95 -1.20 -6.31 7.05
CA GLY A 95 -0.34 -7.21 7.81
C GLY A 95 -0.35 -6.91 9.31
N VAL A 96 -0.23 -5.64 9.71
CA VAL A 96 -0.29 -5.21 11.12
C VAL A 96 -1.65 -5.54 11.73
N THR A 97 -2.73 -5.24 11.00
CA THR A 97 -4.09 -5.52 11.47
C THR A 97 -4.28 -7.01 11.72
N VAL A 98 -3.83 -7.89 10.81
CA VAL A 98 -3.94 -9.34 10.99
C VAL A 98 -3.07 -9.85 12.14
N VAL A 99 -1.84 -9.34 12.30
CA VAL A 99 -0.97 -9.69 13.44
C VAL A 99 -1.63 -9.38 14.77
N LEU A 100 -2.25 -8.20 14.88
CA LEU A 100 -2.85 -7.72 16.14
C LEU A 100 -4.20 -8.38 16.44
N PHE A 101 -5.05 -8.55 15.42
CA PHE A 101 -6.46 -8.90 15.63
C PHE A 101 -6.80 -10.35 15.27
N ALA A 102 -6.05 -11.03 14.41
CA ALA A 102 -6.34 -12.41 14.00
C ALA A 102 -5.46 -13.42 14.75
N ARG A 103 -5.75 -13.70 16.03
CA ARG A 103 -4.91 -14.58 16.88
C ARG A 103 -4.51 -15.92 16.23
N ARG A 104 -5.42 -16.57 15.48
CA ARG A 104 -5.14 -17.84 14.76
C ARG A 104 -4.35 -17.67 13.47
N ALA A 105 -4.48 -16.51 12.82
CA ALA A 105 -3.83 -16.19 11.54
C ALA A 105 -2.70 -15.15 11.68
N ARG A 106 -2.26 -14.85 12.91
CA ARG A 106 -1.21 -13.85 13.19
C ARG A 106 0.08 -14.11 12.43
N TRP A 107 0.41 -15.37 12.20
CA TRP A 107 1.61 -15.78 11.45
C TRP A 107 1.47 -15.49 9.95
N LEU A 108 0.24 -15.55 9.42
CA LEU A 108 -0.05 -15.19 8.04
C LEU A 108 0.11 -13.68 7.84
N GLY A 109 -0.40 -12.87 8.78
CA GLY A 109 -0.14 -11.42 8.80
C GLY A 109 1.34 -11.07 8.95
N ALA A 110 2.07 -11.76 9.84
CA ALA A 110 3.50 -11.57 10.04
C ALA A 110 4.32 -11.94 8.79
N ALA A 111 3.95 -13.04 8.11
CA ALA A 111 4.58 -13.45 6.86
C ALA A 111 4.32 -12.44 5.74
N ALA A 112 3.10 -11.92 5.61
CA ALA A 112 2.76 -10.88 4.65
C ALA A 112 3.55 -9.58 4.91
N LEU A 113 3.64 -9.14 6.17
CA LEU A 113 4.47 -8.02 6.60
C LEU A 113 5.95 -8.22 6.26
N GLY A 114 6.50 -9.40 6.61
CA GLY A 114 7.88 -9.75 6.33
C GLY A 114 8.15 -9.77 4.82
N LEU A 115 7.23 -10.31 4.03
CA LEU A 115 7.33 -10.34 2.58
C LEU A 115 7.28 -8.93 1.98
N ALA A 116 6.37 -8.07 2.44
CA ALA A 116 6.29 -6.68 2.00
C ALA A 116 7.58 -5.91 2.32
N LEU A 117 8.14 -6.08 3.53
CA LEU A 117 9.42 -5.49 3.93
C LEU A 117 10.60 -5.99 3.09
N VAL A 118 10.69 -7.30 2.88
CA VAL A 118 11.78 -7.90 2.10
C VAL A 118 11.69 -7.47 0.64
N LEU A 119 10.50 -7.52 0.04
CA LEU A 119 10.32 -7.10 -1.34
C LEU A 119 10.63 -5.62 -1.53
N GLY A 120 10.17 -4.77 -0.61
CA GLY A 120 10.54 -3.37 -0.62
C GLY A 120 12.06 -3.19 -0.52
N ALA A 121 12.73 -3.85 0.42
CA ALA A 121 14.18 -3.72 0.60
C ALA A 121 15.00 -4.22 -0.60
N LEU A 122 14.44 -5.10 -1.42
CA LEU A 122 15.09 -5.68 -2.61
C LEU A 122 14.80 -4.92 -3.91
N THR A 123 13.95 -3.88 -3.87
CA THR A 123 13.57 -3.05 -5.02
C THR A 123 14.08 -1.62 -4.89
#